data_AF-A0A7R9HJJ2-F1
#
_entry.id   AF-A0A7R9HJJ2-F1
#
_cell.length_a   1.000
_cell.length_b   1.000
_cell.length_c   1.000
_cell.angle_alpha   90.00
_cell.angle_beta   90.00
_cell.angle_gamma   90.00
#
_symmetry.space_group_name_H-M   'P 1'
#
loop_
_entity.id
_entity.type
_entity.pdbx_description
1 polymer ?
#
loop_
_entity_poly.entity_id
_entity_poly.type
_entity_poly.pdbx_seq_one_letter_code
_entity_poly.pdbx_strand_id
1 'polypeptide(L)'
;MNPFLPGVDEQAVFKDAIFFSVHKFIGGVQTPGVLVAKKALFKNTVPNGCGGGSVFFVSRDGHRYLQDTETREEGGTAAVVESVRAGLVMQLKETVGVPSIMLREDKIT
;
A
#
# COMPACT_ATOMS: atom_id res chain seq x y z
N MET A 1 1.02 -6.55 11.90
CA MET A 1 1.96 -5.60 11.25
C MET A 1 3.25 -5.42 12.07
N ASN A 2 3.28 -5.85 13.33
CA ASN A 2 4.50 -5.77 14.14
C ASN A 2 5.26 -7.10 14.04
N PRO A 3 6.56 -7.07 13.75
CA PRO A 3 7.39 -8.25 13.83
C PRO A 3 7.57 -8.65 15.30
N PHE A 4 7.55 -9.95 15.57
CA PHE A 4 8.04 -10.47 16.85
C PHE A 4 9.57 -10.41 16.81
N LEU A 5 10.17 -9.62 17.70
CA LEU A 5 11.62 -9.50 17.85
C LEU A 5 12.01 -10.06 19.23
N PRO A 6 12.67 -11.23 19.30
CA PRO A 6 13.10 -11.80 20.57
C PRO A 6 13.95 -10.81 21.38
N GLY A 7 13.60 -10.59 22.65
CA GLY A 7 14.31 -9.68 23.55
C GLY A 7 13.91 -8.20 23.43
N VAL A 8 12.95 -7.86 22.57
CA VAL A 8 12.34 -6.53 22.48
C VAL A 8 10.91 -6.63 23.00
N ASP A 9 10.48 -5.68 23.83
CA ASP A 9 9.09 -5.59 24.27
C ASP A 9 8.16 -5.58 23.05
N GLU A 10 7.14 -6.44 23.04
CA GLU A 10 6.14 -6.50 21.98
C GLU A 10 5.45 -5.13 21.77
N GLN A 11 5.44 -4.29 22.81
CA GLN A 11 4.91 -2.94 22.72
C GLN A 11 5.89 -1.90 22.14
N ALA A 12 7.17 -2.22 22.01
CA ALA A 12 8.19 -1.27 21.53
C ALA A 12 8.22 -1.12 19.99
N VAL A 13 7.56 -2.01 19.24
CA VAL A 13 7.70 -2.09 17.76
C VAL A 13 6.34 -2.01 17.05
N PHE A 14 5.51 -1.03 17.42
CA PHE A 14 4.25 -0.77 16.73
C PHE A 14 4.46 0.12 15.49
N LYS A 15 4.52 -0.48 14.29
CA LYS A 15 4.48 0.31 13.06
C LYS A 15 3.06 0.82 12.80
N ASP A 16 2.93 2.13 12.59
CA ASP A 16 1.64 2.76 12.26
C ASP A 16 1.31 2.65 10.77
N ALA A 17 2.33 2.80 9.94
CA ALA A 17 2.23 2.68 8.50
C ALA A 17 3.53 2.14 7.89
N ILE A 18 3.40 1.53 6.72
CA ILE A 18 4.48 1.08 5.85
C ILE A 18 4.14 1.56 4.45
N PHE A 19 5.05 2.29 3.81
CA PHE A 19 4.94 2.65 2.41
C PHE A 19 6.12 2.07 1.64
N PHE A 20 5.87 1.50 0.47
CA PHE A 20 6.92 1.05 -0.41
C PHE A 20 6.56 1.27 -1.87
N SER A 21 7.60 1.49 -2.67
CA SER A 21 7.50 1.65 -4.11
C SER A 21 7.69 0.30 -4.77
N VAL A 22 6.63 -0.25 -5.37
CA VAL A 22 6.69 -1.56 -6.02
C VAL A 22 7.64 -1.53 -7.23
N HIS A 23 7.87 -0.36 -7.83
CA HIS A 23 8.80 -0.20 -8.95
C HIS A 23 10.28 -0.41 -8.60
N LYS A 24 10.62 -0.55 -7.32
CA LYS A 24 11.97 -0.88 -6.87
C LYS A 24 12.22 -2.39 -6.83
N PHE A 25 11.21 -3.21 -7.08
CA PHE A 25 11.33 -4.66 -7.16
C PHE A 25 11.58 -5.10 -8.61
N ILE A 26 12.16 -6.29 -8.77
CA ILE A 26 12.40 -6.90 -10.09
C ILE A 26 11.06 -7.04 -10.83
N GLY A 27 10.98 -6.52 -12.06
CA GLY A 27 9.75 -6.48 -12.85
C GLY A 27 8.75 -5.39 -12.47
N GLY A 28 9.08 -4.52 -11.50
CA GLY A 28 8.19 -3.49 -10.94
C GLY A 28 7.93 -2.25 -11.81
N VAL A 29 8.51 -2.15 -13.01
CA VAL A 29 8.32 -0.94 -13.84
C VAL A 29 6.82 -0.70 -14.10
N GLN A 30 6.36 0.55 -13.94
CA GLN A 30 4.94 0.98 -14.03
C GLN A 30 3.97 0.34 -13.01
N THR A 31 4.44 -0.04 -11.83
CA THR A 31 3.54 -0.40 -10.71
C THR A 31 3.29 0.80 -9.78
N PRO A 32 2.14 0.88 -9.08
CA PRO A 32 1.89 1.90 -8.08
C PRO A 32 2.79 1.76 -6.84
N GLY A 33 2.77 2.79 -5.99
CA GLY A 33 3.21 2.66 -4.60
C GLY A 33 2.13 1.96 -3.77
N VAL A 34 2.53 1.26 -2.71
CA VAL A 34 1.59 0.60 -1.79
C VAL A 34 1.76 1.20 -0.41
N LEU A 35 0.65 1.67 0.16
CA LEU A 35 0.54 2.10 1.55
C LEU A 35 -0.22 1.04 2.34
N VAL A 36 0.39 0.55 3.42
CA VAL A 36 -0.26 -0.29 4.41
C VAL A 36 -0.28 0.49 5.72
N ALA A 37 -1.46 0.84 6.22
CA ALA A 37 -1.59 1.66 7.41
C ALA A 37 -2.74 1.19 8.31
N LYS A 38 -2.64 1.47 9.61
CA LYS A 38 -3.72 1.16 10.56
C LYS A 38 -4.98 1.97 10.22
N LYS A 39 -6.15 1.32 10.17
CA LYS A 39 -7.44 1.98 9.91
C LYS A 39 -7.71 3.18 10.85
N ALA A 40 -7.27 3.09 12.11
CA ALA A 40 -7.42 4.16 13.10
C ALA A 40 -6.72 5.48 12.74
N LEU A 41 -5.81 5.47 11.76
CA LEU A 41 -5.12 6.68 11.27
C LEU A 41 -5.96 7.46 10.25
N PHE A 42 -6.94 6.83 9.60
CA PHE A 42 -7.77 7.44 8.56
C PHE A 42 -8.97 8.18 9.15
N LYS A 43 -8.70 9.24 9.91
CA LYS A 43 -9.72 10.04 10.61
C LYS A 43 -10.33 11.16 9.77
N ASN A 44 -9.71 11.50 8.64
CA ASN A 44 -10.19 12.57 7.77
C ASN A 44 -11.52 12.17 7.13
N THR A 45 -12.48 13.09 7.14
CA THR A 45 -13.78 12.91 6.48
C THR A 45 -13.73 13.25 4.99
N VAL A 46 -12.72 14.02 4.58
CA VAL A 46 -12.45 14.42 3.19
C VAL A 46 -11.18 13.69 2.73
N PRO A 47 -11.22 12.94 1.61
CA PRO A 47 -10.03 12.26 1.09
C PRO A 47 -8.97 13.24 0.58
N ASN A 48 -7.74 12.74 0.46
CA ASN A 48 -6.67 13.50 -0.17
C ASN A 48 -6.98 13.80 -1.65
N GLY A 49 -7.54 12.81 -2.37
CA GLY A 49 -8.01 12.95 -3.75
C GLY A 49 -9.53 13.06 -3.84
N CYS A 50 -10.04 14.24 -4.21
CA CYS A 50 -11.47 14.44 -4.46
C CYS A 50 -11.79 14.19 -5.94
N GLY A 51 -12.68 13.24 -6.24
CA GLY A 51 -13.04 12.91 -7.62
C GLY A 51 -14.10 11.81 -7.75
N GLY A 52 -14.39 11.41 -8.99
CA GLY A 52 -15.23 10.24 -9.24
C GLY A 52 -14.63 9.00 -8.57
N GLY A 53 -15.45 8.14 -7.97
CA GLY A 53 -14.96 6.96 -7.25
C GLY A 53 -14.73 7.16 -5.76
N SER A 54 -14.48 8.39 -5.25
CA SER A 54 -14.41 8.65 -3.80
C SER A 54 -15.73 9.15 -3.20
N VAL A 55 -16.66 9.59 -4.05
CA VAL A 55 -17.94 10.20 -3.65
C VAL A 55 -19.09 9.19 -3.71
N PHE A 56 -19.86 9.09 -2.62
CA PHE A 56 -21.07 8.30 -2.52
C PHE A 56 -22.30 9.03 -3.08
N PHE A 57 -22.44 10.33 -2.78
CA PHE A 57 -23.58 11.13 -3.22
C PHE A 57 -23.21 12.61 -3.36
N VAL A 58 -23.79 13.28 -4.36
CA VAL A 58 -23.63 14.73 -4.59
C VAL A 58 -25.00 15.37 -4.72
N SER A 59 -25.16 16.52 -4.06
CA SER A 59 -26.29 17.42 -4.20
C SER A 59 -25.79 18.86 -4.38
N ARG A 60 -26.71 19.80 -4.61
CA ARG A 60 -26.36 21.23 -4.67
C ARG A 60 -25.79 21.76 -3.35
N ASP A 61 -26.25 21.20 -2.23
CA ASP A 61 -25.95 21.70 -0.89
C ASP A 61 -24.78 20.95 -0.22
N GLY A 62 -24.22 19.94 -0.89
CA GLY A 62 -23.07 19.20 -0.37
C GLY A 62 -22.85 17.84 -1.02
N HIS A 63 -21.86 17.13 -0.49
CA HIS A 63 -21.44 15.81 -0.96
C HIS A 63 -21.18 14.88 0.23
N ARG A 64 -21.32 13.57 0.00
CA ARG A 64 -20.96 12.51 0.95
C ARG A 64 -19.93 11.61 0.29
N TYR A 65 -18.80 11.40 0.96
CA TYR A 65 -17.77 10.45 0.52
C TYR A 65 -18.09 9.02 0.94
N LEU A 66 -17.42 8.05 0.32
CA LEU A 66 -17.51 6.65 0.70
C LEU A 66 -16.98 6.40 2.12
N GLN A 67 -17.52 5.40 2.79
CA GLN A 67 -17.05 4.99 4.13
C GLN A 67 -15.83 4.07 4.08
N ASP A 68 -15.75 3.25 3.03
CA ASP A 68 -14.58 2.39 2.79
C ASP A 68 -13.35 3.26 2.54
N THR A 69 -12.29 3.02 3.30
CA THR A 69 -11.13 3.92 3.34
C THR A 69 -10.32 3.83 2.07
N GLU A 70 -10.06 2.62 1.62
CA GLU A 70 -9.30 2.28 0.43
C GLU A 70 -9.96 2.94 -0.80
N THR A 71 -11.26 2.68 -1.01
CA THR A 71 -12.01 3.26 -2.13
C THR A 71 -12.12 4.79 -2.04
N ARG A 72 -12.22 5.35 -0.81
CA ARG A 72 -12.30 6.79 -0.61
C ARG A 72 -10.99 7.50 -0.94
N GLU A 73 -9.84 6.95 -0.54
CA GLU A 73 -8.53 7.59 -0.76
C GLU A 73 -7.97 7.36 -2.18
N GLU A 74 -8.48 6.36 -2.92
CA GLU A 74 -8.10 6.06 -4.31
C GLU A 74 -9.04 6.67 -5.35
N GLY A 75 -9.63 7.84 -5.04
CA GLY A 75 -10.55 8.54 -5.94
C GLY A 75 -9.91 8.86 -7.30
N GLY A 76 -10.70 8.69 -8.37
CA GLY A 76 -10.30 8.89 -9.76
C GLY A 76 -10.36 7.59 -10.57
N THR A 77 -9.69 7.59 -11.73
CA THR A 77 -9.51 6.37 -12.52
C THR A 77 -8.51 5.46 -11.80
N ALA A 78 -8.97 4.31 -11.33
CA ALA A 78 -8.11 3.33 -10.68
C ALA A 78 -7.00 2.83 -11.63
N ALA A 79 -5.80 2.63 -11.09
CA ALA A 79 -4.65 2.09 -11.80
C ALA A 79 -4.74 0.56 -11.88
N VAL A 80 -5.77 0.04 -12.56
CA VAL A 80 -6.14 -1.39 -12.54
C VAL A 80 -5.02 -2.27 -13.07
N VAL A 81 -4.46 -1.94 -14.24
CA VAL A 81 -3.40 -2.74 -14.88
C VAL A 81 -2.11 -2.70 -14.07
N GLU A 82 -1.78 -1.53 -13.55
CA GLU A 82 -0.62 -1.30 -12.71
C GLU A 82 -0.74 -2.05 -11.37
N SER A 83 -1.95 -2.14 -10.81
CA SER A 83 -2.25 -2.89 -9.59
C SER A 83 -2.14 -4.41 -9.79
N VAL A 84 -2.64 -4.92 -10.92
CA VAL A 84 -2.43 -6.33 -11.31
C VAL A 84 -0.94 -6.63 -11.42
N ARG A 85 -0.18 -5.73 -12.08
CA ARG A 85 1.27 -5.88 -12.19
C ARG A 85 1.96 -5.86 -10.83
N ALA A 86 1.54 -5.00 -9.90
CA ALA A 86 2.10 -4.99 -8.55
C ALA A 86 1.91 -6.33 -7.83
N GLY A 87 0.73 -6.94 -7.98
CA GLY A 87 0.47 -8.28 -7.45
C GLY A 87 1.42 -9.33 -8.02
N LEU A 88 1.61 -9.35 -9.34
CA LEU A 88 2.54 -10.27 -10.01
C LEU A 88 3.99 -10.08 -9.57
N VAL A 89 4.42 -8.83 -9.35
CA VAL A 89 5.78 -8.51 -8.88
C VAL A 89 6.02 -9.01 -7.46
N MET A 90 5.03 -8.90 -6.58
CA MET A 90 5.12 -9.46 -5.22
C MET A 90 5.17 -10.98 -5.26
N GLN A 91 4.34 -11.61 -6.09
CA GLN A 91 4.37 -13.06 -6.31
C GLN A 91 5.72 -13.53 -6.86
N LEU A 92 6.32 -12.79 -7.80
CA LEU A 92 7.65 -13.08 -8.33
C LEU A 92 8.70 -12.99 -7.22
N LYS A 93 8.68 -11.92 -6.41
CA LYS A 93 9.61 -11.76 -5.27
C LYS A 93 9.48 -12.90 -4.27
N GLU A 94 8.27 -13.38 -3.99
CA GLU A 94 8.03 -14.53 -3.11
C GLU A 94 8.56 -15.82 -3.72
N THR A 95 8.33 -16.03 -5.02
CA THR A 95 8.79 -17.21 -5.77
C THR A 95 10.31 -17.30 -5.82
N VAL A 96 11.01 -16.19 -6.05
CA VAL A 96 12.49 -16.12 -6.02
C VAL A 96 13.00 -16.34 -4.58
N GLY A 97 12.31 -15.77 -3.60
CA GLY A 97 12.62 -15.90 -2.18
C GLY A 97 13.66 -14.88 -1.69
N VAL A 98 13.41 -14.30 -0.52
CA VAL A 98 14.34 -13.34 0.13
C VAL A 98 15.73 -13.94 0.38
N PRO A 99 15.88 -15.19 0.88
CA PRO A 99 17.21 -15.76 1.12
C PRO A 99 18.07 -15.84 -0.15
N SER A 100 17.45 -16.20 -1.29
CA SER A 100 18.13 -16.28 -2.59
C SER A 100 18.61 -14.92 -3.06
N ILE A 101 17.81 -13.88 -2.86
CA ILE A 101 18.15 -12.49 -3.22
C ILE A 101 19.33 -12.02 -2.38
N MET A 102 19.25 -12.18 -1.05
CA MET A 102 20.31 -11.77 -0.12
C MET A 102 21.63 -12.48 -0.40
N LEU A 103 21.60 -13.80 -0.58
CA LEU A 103 22.80 -14.58 -0.92
C LEU A 103 23.44 -14.13 -2.24
N ARG A 104 22.65 -13.60 -3.19
CA ARG A 104 23.19 -13.09 -4.45
C ARG A 104 23.79 -11.69 -4.29
N GLU A 105 23.17 -10.85 -3.45
CA GLU A 105 23.64 -9.51 -3.09
C GLU A 105 25.00 -9.55 -2.37
N ASP A 106 25.16 -10.47 -1.41
CA ASP A 106 26.43 -10.70 -0.69
C ASP A 106 27.58 -11.14 -1.60
N LYS A 107 27.29 -11.67 -2.80
CA LYS A 107 28.32 -12.11 -3.77
C LYS A 107 28.79 -11.00 -4.71
N ILE A 108 28.08 -9.87 -4.76
CA ILE A 108 28.39 -8.72 -5.61
C ILE A 108 28.77 -7.47 -4.83
N THR A 109 28.71 -7.57 -3.50
CA THR A 109 29.18 -6.58 -2.52
C THR A 109 30.48 -7.11 -1.89
#